data_AF-A0A5N7CNW0-F1
#
_entry.id   AF-A0A5N7CNW0-F1
#
_cell.length_a   1.000
_cell.length_b   1.000
_cell.length_c   1.000
_cell.angle_alpha   90.00
_cell.angle_beta   90.00
_cell.angle_gamma   90.00
#
_symmetry.space_group_name_H-M   'P 1'
#
loop_
_entity.id
_entity.type
_entity.pdbx_description
1 polymer ?
#
loop_
_entity_poly.entity_id
_entity_poly.type
_entity_poly.pdbx_seq_one_letter_code
_entity_poly.pdbx_strand_id
1 'polypeptide(L)'
;MPGHLRMYFARLDRLAAQYEQVLIHRHGWEKDNTRQGHKILKEIHAQYPKIKLRAVETVSTSSGDPTWHESLTKFQTFAPIEHPRVFVFDSGPIFQKNMDHYFFAPLTPPGAYWLNYKDASAKD
;
A
#
# COMPACT_ATOMS: atom_id res chain seq x y z
N MET A 1 13.44 8.52 -2.41
CA MET A 1 12.43 7.55 -1.91
C MET A 1 12.08 7.64 -0.41
N PRO A 2 12.79 8.35 0.51
CA PRO A 2 12.32 8.53 1.90
C PRO A 2 11.21 9.60 2.09
N GLY A 3 11.24 10.68 1.29
CA GLY A 3 10.38 11.85 1.51
C GLY A 3 8.88 11.62 1.26
N HIS A 4 8.53 10.71 0.33
CA HIS A 4 7.13 10.54 -0.08
C HIS A 4 6.30 9.87 1.02
N LEU A 5 6.83 8.86 1.71
CA LEU A 5 6.14 8.18 2.83
C LEU A 5 5.78 9.14 3.96
N ARG A 6 6.66 10.09 4.27
CA ARG A 6 6.39 11.14 5.26
C ARG A 6 5.24 12.05 4.81
N MET A 7 5.22 12.44 3.54
CA MET A 7 4.14 13.24 2.97
C MET A 7 2.79 12.53 3.07
N TYR A 8 2.73 11.21 2.91
CA TYR A 8 1.48 10.45 3.01
C TYR A 8 0.85 10.52 4.40
N PHE A 9 1.61 10.13 5.43
CA PHE A 9 1.07 10.10 6.79
C PHE A 9 0.77 11.51 7.31
N ALA A 10 1.62 12.50 7.01
CA ALA A 10 1.31 13.91 7.28
C ALA A 10 0.00 14.35 6.63
N ARG A 11 -0.27 13.87 5.41
CA ARG A 11 -1.48 14.23 4.67
C ARG A 11 -2.72 13.55 5.23
N LEU A 12 -2.65 12.27 5.58
CA LEU A 12 -3.73 11.54 6.25
C LEU A 12 -4.10 12.20 7.57
N ASP A 13 -3.11 12.64 8.35
CA ASP A 13 -3.32 13.38 9.59
C ASP A 13 -4.00 14.73 9.34
N ARG A 14 -3.54 15.49 8.35
CA ARG A 14 -4.16 16.77 7.96
C ARG A 14 -5.61 16.59 7.48
N LEU A 15 -5.91 15.44 6.88
CA LEU A 15 -7.26 15.09 6.41
C LEU A 15 -8.11 14.44 7.50
N ALA A 16 -7.60 14.35 8.74
CA ALA A 16 -8.28 13.74 9.88
C ALA A 16 -8.79 12.31 9.58
N ALA A 17 -7.99 11.51 8.86
CA ALA A 17 -8.31 10.11 8.61
C ALA A 17 -8.53 9.38 9.95
N GLN A 18 -9.71 8.77 10.10
CA GLN A 18 -10.19 8.20 11.36
C GLN A 18 -9.77 6.74 11.55
N TYR A 19 -9.48 6.04 10.46
CA TYR A 19 -9.20 4.60 10.48
C TYR A 19 -7.73 4.27 10.68
N GLU A 20 -7.49 3.02 11.07
CA GLU A 20 -6.14 2.50 11.29
C GLU A 20 -5.28 2.63 10.04
N GLN A 21 -4.06 3.14 10.24
CA GLN A 21 -3.09 3.36 9.17
C GLN A 21 -1.95 2.36 9.34
N VAL A 22 -1.66 1.62 8.26
CA VAL A 22 -0.65 0.55 8.25
C VAL A 22 0.38 0.83 7.18
N LEU A 23 1.66 0.79 7.54
CA LEU A 23 2.77 0.75 6.59
C LEU A 23 3.22 -0.69 6.40
N ILE A 24 3.04 -1.21 5.20
CA ILE A 24 3.61 -2.50 4.79
C ILE A 24 5.03 -2.26 4.28
N HIS A 25 5.98 -3.02 4.79
CA HIS A 25 7.39 -2.98 4.37
C HIS A 25 7.94 -4.40 4.20
N ARG A 26 9.07 -4.50 3.49
CA ARG A 26 9.74 -5.79 3.31
C ARG A 26 10.29 -6.29 4.64
N HIS A 27 10.12 -7.58 4.88
CA HIS A 27 10.74 -8.25 6.01
C HIS A 27 12.26 -8.07 5.97
N GLY A 28 12.85 -7.88 7.16
CA GLY A 28 14.27 -7.66 7.35
C GLY A 28 14.70 -6.19 7.34
N TRP A 29 13.81 -5.25 6.96
CA TRP A 29 14.07 -3.82 7.15
C TRP A 29 14.20 -3.45 8.63
N GLU A 30 13.56 -4.19 9.53
CA GLU A 30 13.60 -3.97 10.98
C GLU A 30 14.95 -4.33 11.60
N LYS A 31 15.66 -5.30 11.03
CA LYS A 31 16.83 -5.92 11.67
C LYS A 31 18.15 -5.29 11.25
N ASP A 32 18.23 -4.79 10.02
CA ASP A 32 19.47 -4.31 9.43
C ASP A 32 19.57 -2.77 9.50
N ASN A 33 20.26 -2.27 10.52
CA ASN A 33 20.39 -0.83 10.76
C ASN A 33 21.16 -0.05 9.67
N THR A 34 21.85 -0.75 8.78
CA THR A 34 22.60 -0.16 7.67
C THR A 34 21.71 0.08 6.46
N ARG A 35 20.61 -0.69 6.32
CA ARG A 35 19.65 -0.52 5.24
C ARG A 35 18.92 0.81 5.34
N GLN A 36 18.75 1.45 4.19
CA GLN A 36 17.91 2.63 4.06
C GLN A 36 16.48 2.39 4.57
N GLY A 37 15.96 1.17 4.37
CA GLY A 37 14.65 0.77 4.86
C GLY A 37 14.51 0.90 6.38
N HIS A 38 15.51 0.47 7.15
CA HIS A 38 15.50 0.59 8.61
C HIS A 38 15.43 2.04 9.08
N LYS A 39 16.20 2.93 8.43
CA LYS A 39 16.18 4.37 8.74
C LYS A 39 14.80 4.96 8.50
N ILE A 40 14.17 4.61 7.37
CA ILE A 40 12.80 5.04 7.04
C ILE A 40 11.81 4.57 8.10
N LEU A 41 11.87 3.29 8.51
CA LEU A 41 10.97 2.76 9.54
C LEU A 41 11.13 3.49 10.88
N LYS A 42 12.38 3.74 11.31
CA LYS A 42 12.65 4.51 12.53
C LYS A 42 12.08 5.93 12.46
N GLU A 43 12.29 6.62 11.34
CA GLU A 43 11.78 7.98 11.14
C GLU A 43 10.25 8.03 11.17
N ILE A 44 9.59 7.10 10.49
CA ILE A 44 8.11 7.01 10.45
C ILE A 44 7.57 6.68 11.83
N HIS A 45 8.16 5.72 12.54
CA HIS A 45 7.72 5.36 13.88
C HIS A 45 7.89 6.51 14.88
N ALA A 46 9.01 7.25 14.79
CA ALA A 46 9.26 8.41 15.65
C ALA A 46 8.30 9.58 15.37
N GLN A 47 7.96 9.85 14.11
CA GLN A 47 7.08 10.96 13.73
C GLN A 47 5.59 10.62 13.83
N TYR A 48 5.24 9.35 13.59
CA TYR A 48 3.86 8.89 13.51
C TYR A 48 3.72 7.56 14.30
N PRO A 49 3.83 7.57 15.64
CA PRO A 49 3.84 6.35 16.45
C PRO A 49 2.54 5.55 16.38
N LYS A 50 1.43 6.18 15.93
CA LYS A 50 0.14 5.51 15.70
C LYS A 50 0.10 4.63 14.45
N ILE A 51 1.06 4.75 13.55
CA ILE A 51 1.12 3.92 12.32
C ILE A 51 1.60 2.53 12.70
N LYS A 52 0.82 1.51 12.36
CA LYS A 52 1.26 0.12 12.52
C LYS A 52 2.25 -0.24 11.40
N LEU A 53 3.35 -0.85 11.79
CA LEU A 53 4.35 -1.38 10.85
C LEU A 53 4.09 -2.88 10.66
N ARG A 54 3.95 -3.32 9.40
CA ARG A 54 3.73 -4.73 9.05
C ARG A 54 4.80 -5.20 8.07
N ALA A 55 5.64 -6.11 8.55
CA ALA A 55 6.59 -6.82 7.71
C ALA A 55 5.86 -7.83 6.82
N VAL A 56 6.23 -7.91 5.54
CA VAL A 56 5.78 -8.95 4.62
C VAL A 56 6.96 -9.57 3.88
N GLU A 57 6.82 -10.85 3.55
CA GLU A 57 7.78 -11.53 2.68
C GLU A 57 7.70 -10.97 1.26
N THR A 58 8.86 -10.82 0.63
CA THR A 58 8.94 -10.32 -0.75
C THR A 58 8.54 -11.44 -1.70
N VAL A 59 7.53 -11.18 -2.53
CA VAL A 59 7.11 -12.10 -3.60
C VAL A 59 7.71 -11.60 -4.90
N SER A 60 8.45 -12.49 -5.58
CA SER A 60 9.13 -12.14 -6.82
C SER A 60 8.83 -13.16 -7.95
N THR A 61 8.87 -12.73 -9.21
CA THR A 61 8.52 -13.57 -10.38
C THR A 61 9.47 -13.40 -11.56
N SER A 62 10.17 -14.45 -11.98
CA SER A 62 11.10 -14.38 -13.13
C SER A 62 10.42 -14.11 -14.48
N SER A 63 9.09 -14.05 -14.51
CA SER A 63 8.29 -13.79 -15.71
C SER A 63 7.86 -12.33 -15.79
N GLY A 64 7.82 -11.79 -17.01
CA GLY A 64 7.41 -10.41 -17.28
C GLY A 64 8.57 -9.41 -17.23
N ASP A 65 8.24 -8.13 -17.10
CA ASP A 65 9.23 -7.05 -17.06
C ASP A 65 9.99 -7.06 -15.72
N PRO A 66 11.34 -7.12 -15.73
CA PRO A 66 12.17 -7.13 -14.53
C PRO A 66 11.91 -5.97 -13.57
N THR A 67 11.45 -4.83 -14.07
CA THR A 67 11.09 -3.64 -13.28
C THR A 67 10.00 -3.97 -12.25
N TRP A 68 9.07 -4.86 -12.61
CA TRP A 68 7.92 -5.23 -11.79
C TRP A 68 8.11 -6.57 -11.07
N HIS A 69 9.31 -7.16 -11.13
CA HIS A 69 9.63 -8.49 -10.62
C HIS A 69 9.14 -8.71 -9.18
N GLU A 70 9.24 -7.70 -8.31
CA GLU A 70 8.84 -7.78 -6.90
C GLU A 70 7.47 -7.14 -6.60
N SER A 71 6.76 -6.65 -7.63
CA SER A 71 5.48 -5.95 -7.45
C SER A 71 4.35 -6.86 -7.00
N LEU A 72 4.50 -8.17 -7.17
CA LEU A 72 3.59 -9.17 -6.62
C LEU A 72 3.52 -9.11 -5.08
N THR A 73 4.56 -8.58 -4.43
CA THR A 73 4.55 -8.33 -2.98
C THR A 73 3.36 -7.47 -2.55
N LYS A 74 2.85 -6.58 -3.43
CA LYS A 74 1.66 -5.77 -3.13
C LYS A 74 0.43 -6.62 -2.85
N PHE A 75 0.30 -7.81 -3.43
CA PHE A 75 -0.84 -8.71 -3.17
C PHE A 75 -0.85 -9.28 -1.74
N GLN A 76 0.25 -9.17 -0.99
CA GLN A 76 0.27 -9.48 0.44
C GLN A 76 -0.67 -8.58 1.26
N THR A 77 -1.11 -7.45 0.70
CA THR A 77 -2.19 -6.62 1.27
C THR A 77 -3.53 -7.35 1.39
N PHE A 78 -3.75 -8.41 0.60
CA PHE A 78 -4.93 -9.26 0.66
C PHE A 78 -4.76 -10.46 1.61
N ALA A 79 -3.59 -10.63 2.22
CA ALA A 79 -3.33 -11.71 3.18
C ALA A 79 -4.14 -11.52 4.49
N PRO A 80 -4.41 -12.59 5.26
CA PRO A 80 -5.60 -12.74 6.12
C PRO A 80 -6.00 -11.55 7.03
N ILE A 81 -7.21 -11.04 6.77
CA ILE A 81 -8.34 -10.58 7.61
C ILE A 81 -8.14 -9.89 8.98
N GLU A 82 -7.04 -9.18 9.27
CA GLU A 82 -7.08 -8.24 10.42
C GLU A 82 -8.12 -7.13 10.23
N HIS A 83 -8.41 -6.78 8.96
CA HIS A 83 -9.35 -5.72 8.62
C HIS A 83 -10.37 -6.22 7.60
N PRO A 84 -11.68 -6.03 7.84
CA PRO A 84 -12.74 -6.45 6.91
C PRO A 84 -12.76 -5.62 5.62
N ARG A 85 -12.16 -4.43 5.65
CA ARG A 85 -12.04 -3.51 4.51
C ARG A 85 -10.71 -2.78 4.61
N VAL A 86 -9.99 -2.66 3.48
CA VAL A 86 -8.68 -2.00 3.41
C VAL A 86 -8.66 -1.10 2.17
N PHE A 87 -8.11 0.11 2.32
CA PHE A 87 -7.64 0.91 1.18
C PHE A 87 -6.14 0.79 1.04
N VAL A 88 -5.71 0.25 -0.10
CA VAL A 88 -4.29 0.11 -0.42
C VAL A 88 -3.88 1.26 -1.32
N PHE A 89 -2.89 2.02 -0.88
CA PHE A 89 -2.29 3.09 -1.65
C PHE A 89 -0.89 2.68 -2.09
N ASP A 90 -0.60 2.86 -3.37
CA ASP A 90 0.79 2.79 -3.84
C ASP A 90 1.58 4.00 -3.34
N SER A 91 2.89 4.02 -3.56
CA SER A 91 3.78 5.11 -3.18
C SER A 91 3.65 6.37 -4.06
N GLY A 92 2.72 6.41 -5.02
CA GLY A 92 2.51 7.50 -6.00
C GLY A 92 1.32 8.48 -5.86
N PRO A 93 0.17 8.18 -5.19
CA PRO A 93 -0.96 9.12 -5.12
C PRO A 93 -0.67 10.39 -4.30
N ILE A 94 -1.46 11.46 -4.45
CA ILE A 94 -1.47 12.56 -3.47
C ILE A 94 -2.91 12.74 -3.00
N PHE A 95 -3.16 12.47 -1.71
CA PHE A 95 -4.50 12.63 -1.15
C PHE A 95 -4.91 14.10 -1.16
N GLN A 96 -6.03 14.42 -1.80
CA GLN A 96 -6.57 15.78 -1.81
C GLN A 96 -7.67 15.97 -0.76
N LYS A 97 -8.46 14.93 -0.49
CA LYS A 97 -9.62 14.93 0.42
C LYS A 97 -9.61 13.70 1.32
N ASN A 98 -10.31 13.76 2.45
CA ASN A 98 -10.55 12.60 3.30
C ASN A 98 -11.34 11.53 2.51
N MET A 99 -10.90 10.27 2.61
CA MET A 99 -11.43 9.14 1.85
C MET A 99 -12.18 8.12 2.73
N ASP A 100 -12.43 8.44 3.99
CA ASP A 100 -13.01 7.53 4.97
C ASP A 100 -14.41 7.05 4.57
N HIS A 101 -15.16 7.88 3.84
CA HIS A 101 -16.48 7.53 3.31
C HIS A 101 -16.47 6.30 2.38
N TYR A 102 -15.34 6.00 1.71
CA TYR A 102 -15.25 4.83 0.85
C TYR A 102 -15.26 3.51 1.64
N PHE A 103 -14.97 3.53 2.96
CA PHE A 103 -15.12 2.34 3.79
C PHE A 103 -16.58 1.89 3.90
N PHE A 104 -17.55 2.74 3.57
CA PHE A 104 -18.98 2.41 3.57
C PHE A 104 -19.55 2.17 2.17
N ALA A 105 -18.76 2.39 1.12
CA ALA A 105 -19.20 2.12 -0.24
C ALA A 105 -19.51 0.62 -0.42
N PRO A 106 -20.44 0.25 -1.32
CA PRO A 106 -20.62 -1.14 -1.71
C PRO A 106 -19.30 -1.72 -2.23
N LEU A 107 -19.08 -3.02 -1.99
CA LEU A 107 -17.97 -3.76 -2.59
C LEU A 107 -18.24 -3.95 -4.09
N THR A 108 -18.04 -2.88 -4.86
CA THR A 108 -17.99 -2.98 -6.32
C THR A 108 -16.56 -3.35 -6.69
N PRO A 109 -16.34 -4.42 -7.48
CA PRO A 109 -15.01 -4.69 -8.03
C PRO A 109 -14.49 -3.41 -8.70
N PRO A 110 -13.26 -2.97 -8.42
CA PRO A 110 -12.71 -1.81 -9.11
C PRO A 110 -12.75 -2.10 -10.61
N GLY A 111 -13.57 -1.35 -11.34
CA GLY A 111 -13.56 -1.38 -12.79
C GLY A 111 -12.17 -0.94 -13.22
N ALA A 112 -11.39 -1.87 -13.79
CA ALA A 112 -10.09 -1.50 -14.30
C ALA A 112 -10.34 -0.68 -15.56
N TYR A 113 -10.08 0.62 -15.50
CA TYR A 113 -10.38 1.54 -16.61
C TYR A 113 -9.57 1.22 -17.88
N TRP A 114 -8.52 0.39 -17.76
CA TRP A 114 -7.71 -0.12 -18.87
C TRP A 114 -8.18 -1.48 -19.41
N LEU A 115 -9.16 -2.13 -18.75
CA LEU A 115 -9.87 -3.25 -19.35
C LEU A 115 -10.89 -2.66 -20.32
N ASN A 116 -10.54 -2.63 -21.61
CA ASN A 116 -11.53 -2.50 -22.66
C ASN A 116 -12.41 -3.76 -22.64
N TYR A 117 -13.54 -3.70 -21.94
CA TYR A 117 -14.54 -4.76 -21.95
C TYR A 117 -15.08 -5.09 -23.35
N LYS A 118 -14.74 -4.28 -24.37
CA LYS A 118 -15.03 -4.54 -25.79
C LYS A 118 -14.22 -5.68 -26.40
N ASP A 119 -13.07 -6.02 -25.84
CA ASP A 119 -12.22 -7.11 -26.37
C ASP A 119 -12.43 -8.43 -25.61
N ALA A 120 -13.20 -8.41 -24.51
CA ALA A 120 -13.50 -9.59 -23.68
C ALA A 120 -14.70 -10.41 -24.19
N SER A 121 -15.39 -9.95 -25.23
CA SER A 121 -16.42 -10.72 -25.93
C SER A 121 -15.88 -11.31 -27.23
N ALA A 122 -15.01 -12.31 -27.13
CA ALA A 122 -14.83 -13.35 -28.14
C ALA A 122 -13.87 -14.42 -27.64
N LYS A 123 -14.43 -15.50 -27.10
CA LYS A 123 -14.15 -16.88 -27.53
C LYS A 123 -15.01 -17.82 -26.68
N ASP A 124 -16.03 -18.36 -27.34
CA ASP A 124 -16.62 -19.66 -27.03
C ASP A 124 -15.58 -20.78 -27.20
#